data_AF-A0A6N0HZR7-F1
#
_entry.id   AF-A0A6N0HZR7-F1
#
_cell.length_a   1.000
_cell.length_b   1.000
_cell.length_c   1.000
_cell.angle_alpha   90.00
_cell.angle_beta   90.00
_cell.angle_gamma   90.00
#
_symmetry.space_group_name_H-M   'P 1'
#
loop_
_entity.id
_entity.type
_entity.pdbx_description
1 polymer ?
#
loop_
_entity_poly.entity_id
_entity_poly.type
_entity_poly.pdbx_seq_one_letter_code
_entity_poly.pdbx_strand_id
1 'polypeptide(L)'
;MSSGVLDAAERIARLDYILADYSYLVERAIYDISQIASIASIASLNAVALARLEGLLSLYPRLSSAFLEVAKGIERYGDCAAVDETICRVSLVSEIEAEVFPDTYSFDDGRFVVHTALHGGVVELLYHAAKQVEAQFFRMVGDTTPIAGTQMKY
;
A
#
# COMPACT_ATOMS: atom_id res chain seq x y z
N MET A 1 22.99 -7.13 -25.57
CA MET A 1 22.05 -6.07 -26.02
C MET A 1 20.84 -6.20 -25.10
N SER A 2 20.53 -5.36 -24.11
CA SER A 2 20.67 -3.90 -23.94
C SER A 2 20.93 -3.52 -22.45
N SER A 3 22.20 -3.47 -21.98
CA SER A 3 22.48 -3.12 -20.58
C SER A 3 22.37 -1.60 -20.32
N GLY A 4 22.69 -0.76 -21.30
CA GLY A 4 22.85 0.69 -21.07
C GLY A 4 21.61 1.40 -20.52
N VAL A 5 20.39 0.97 -20.90
CA VAL A 5 19.15 1.56 -20.36
C VAL A 5 18.94 1.14 -18.90
N LEU A 6 19.18 -0.13 -18.59
CA LEU A 6 19.08 -0.65 -17.23
C LEU A 6 20.14 -0.03 -16.31
N ASP A 7 21.38 0.09 -16.82
CA ASP A 7 22.49 0.72 -16.10
C ASP A 7 22.22 2.22 -15.85
N ALA A 8 21.61 2.92 -16.80
CA ALA A 8 21.22 4.33 -16.63
C ALA A 8 20.07 4.48 -15.62
N ALA A 9 19.04 3.64 -15.72
CA ALA A 9 17.91 3.65 -14.79
C ALA A 9 18.38 3.31 -13.36
N GLU A 10 19.26 2.31 -13.21
CA GLU A 10 19.82 1.98 -11.89
C GLU A 10 20.63 3.13 -11.29
N ARG A 11 21.40 3.87 -12.10
CA ARG A 11 22.12 5.07 -11.61
C ARG A 11 21.15 6.12 -11.09
N ILE A 12 20.05 6.37 -11.81
CA ILE A 12 19.02 7.33 -11.38
C ILE A 12 18.33 6.82 -10.10
N ALA A 13 17.99 5.53 -10.05
CA ALA A 13 17.41 4.87 -8.88
C ALA A 13 18.39 4.69 -7.71
N ARG A 14 19.63 5.17 -7.82
CA ARG A 14 20.61 5.24 -6.72
C ARG A 14 20.98 6.68 -6.39
N LEU A 15 20.39 7.66 -7.06
CA LEU A 15 20.59 9.06 -6.70
C LEU A 15 20.10 9.26 -5.28
N ASP A 16 20.91 9.97 -4.50
CA ASP A 16 20.65 10.19 -3.10
C ASP A 16 19.31 10.91 -2.92
N TYR A 17 18.49 10.44 -1.99
CA TYR A 17 17.12 10.90 -1.71
C TYR A 17 17.11 12.29 -1.03
N ILE A 18 18.12 13.12 -1.30
CA ILE A 18 18.46 14.33 -0.54
C ILE A 18 17.53 15.50 -0.89
N LEU A 19 16.82 15.46 -2.03
CA LEU A 19 15.88 16.52 -2.41
C LEU A 19 14.53 15.89 -2.80
N ALA A 20 13.52 16.13 -1.97
CA ALA A 20 12.14 15.70 -2.20
C ALA A 20 11.62 16.06 -3.62
N ASP A 21 12.18 17.09 -4.23
CA ASP A 21 11.84 17.56 -5.58
C ASP A 21 12.16 16.56 -6.71
N TYR A 22 13.00 15.55 -6.47
CA TYR A 22 13.39 14.56 -7.49
C TYR A 22 12.90 13.13 -7.25
N SER A 23 12.04 12.91 -6.24
CA SER A 23 11.50 11.56 -5.95
C SER A 23 10.82 10.94 -7.18
N TYR A 24 10.16 11.74 -8.00
CA TYR A 24 9.50 11.30 -9.23
C TYR A 24 10.48 10.72 -10.26
N LEU A 25 11.73 11.19 -10.33
CA LEU A 25 12.75 10.65 -11.24
C LEU A 25 13.22 9.28 -10.77
N VAL A 26 13.38 9.14 -9.46
CA VAL A 26 13.78 7.88 -8.81
C VAL A 26 12.68 6.83 -8.98
N GLU A 27 11.44 7.17 -8.64
CA GLU A 27 10.27 6.29 -8.80
C GLU A 27 10.06 5.93 -10.26
N ARG A 28 10.24 6.88 -11.18
CA ARG A 28 10.18 6.60 -12.60
C ARG A 28 11.26 5.62 -13.05
N ALA A 29 12.49 5.78 -12.58
CA ALA A 29 13.58 4.88 -12.91
C ALA A 29 13.34 3.46 -12.37
N ILE A 30 12.82 3.33 -11.14
CA ILE A 30 12.39 2.04 -10.55
C ILE A 30 11.29 1.40 -11.42
N TYR A 31 10.30 2.20 -11.83
CA TYR A 31 9.24 1.75 -12.71
C TYR A 31 9.78 1.27 -14.07
N ASP A 32 10.73 2.00 -14.66
CA ASP A 32 11.33 1.62 -15.95
C ASP A 32 12.15 0.32 -15.81
N ILE A 33 12.89 0.11 -14.71
CA ILE A 33 13.55 -1.17 -14.39
C ILE A 33 12.51 -2.29 -14.29
N SER A 34 11.41 -2.05 -13.59
CA SER A 34 10.32 -3.02 -13.43
C SER A 34 9.67 -3.36 -14.77
N GLN A 35 9.47 -2.38 -15.65
CA GLN A 35 8.94 -2.64 -16.98
C GLN A 35 9.91 -3.42 -17.88
N ILE A 36 11.21 -3.26 -17.71
CA ILE A 36 12.19 -4.13 -18.40
C ILE A 36 12.05 -5.58 -17.92
N ALA A 37 11.76 -5.80 -16.64
CA ALA A 37 11.46 -7.15 -16.13
C ALA A 37 10.21 -7.77 -16.78
N SER A 38 9.25 -6.96 -17.23
CA SER A 38 8.04 -7.42 -17.93
C SER A 38 8.28 -8.01 -19.32
N ILE A 39 9.46 -7.77 -19.92
CA ILE A 39 9.82 -8.27 -21.25
C ILE A 39 10.18 -9.75 -21.13
N ALA A 40 9.15 -10.57 -20.87
CA ALA A 40 9.23 -12.01 -20.64
C ALA A 40 9.84 -12.78 -21.83
N SER A 41 9.92 -12.16 -23.00
CA SER A 41 10.56 -12.69 -24.20
C SER A 41 12.08 -12.88 -24.06
N ILE A 42 12.70 -12.31 -23.02
CA ILE A 42 14.14 -12.43 -22.77
C ILE A 42 14.36 -12.77 -21.29
N ALA A 43 14.36 -14.07 -20.97
CA ALA A 43 14.53 -14.57 -19.60
C ALA A 43 15.80 -14.02 -18.91
N SER A 44 16.88 -13.81 -19.65
CA SER A 44 18.11 -13.23 -19.11
C SER A 44 17.97 -11.75 -18.72
N LEU A 45 17.11 -10.97 -19.39
CA LEU A 45 16.85 -9.58 -19.01
C LEU A 45 15.91 -9.48 -17.81
N ASN A 46 14.91 -10.35 -17.72
CA ASN A 46 14.04 -10.44 -16.55
C ASN A 46 14.85 -10.72 -15.28
N ALA A 47 15.69 -11.76 -15.29
CA ALA A 47 16.53 -12.11 -14.15
C ALA A 47 17.47 -10.96 -13.73
N VAL A 48 18.09 -10.27 -14.70
CA VAL A 48 18.98 -9.14 -14.40
C VAL A 48 18.19 -7.97 -13.82
N ALA A 49 17.01 -7.64 -14.38
CA ALA A 49 16.19 -6.53 -13.88
C ALA A 49 15.66 -6.80 -12.46
N LEU A 50 15.20 -8.02 -12.17
CA LEU A 50 14.77 -8.42 -10.82
C LEU A 50 15.92 -8.32 -9.82
N ALA A 51 17.11 -8.82 -10.17
CA ALA A 51 18.29 -8.70 -9.32
C ALA A 51 18.69 -7.23 -9.07
N ARG A 52 18.45 -6.30 -10.02
CA ARG A 52 18.63 -4.86 -9.77
C ARG A 52 17.61 -4.32 -8.78
N LEU A 53 16.33 -4.66 -8.93
CA LEU A 53 15.28 -4.23 -8.01
C LEU A 53 15.55 -4.72 -6.58
N GLU A 54 15.91 -5.99 -6.42
CA GLU A 54 16.30 -6.57 -5.11
C GLU A 54 17.44 -5.76 -4.47
N GLY A 55 18.45 -5.40 -5.26
CA GLY A 55 19.57 -4.58 -4.80
C GLY A 55 19.20 -3.13 -4.41
N LEU A 56 18.02 -2.64 -4.78
CA LEU A 56 17.51 -1.32 -4.40
C LEU A 56 16.74 -1.33 -3.07
N LEU A 57 16.20 -2.47 -2.62
CA LEU A 57 15.39 -2.55 -1.40
C LEU A 57 16.13 -1.97 -0.17
N SER A 58 17.41 -2.30 -0.03
CA SER A 58 18.24 -1.85 1.11
C SER A 58 18.61 -0.36 1.08
N LEU A 59 18.40 0.34 -0.05
CA LEU A 59 18.74 1.74 -0.19
C LEU A 59 17.63 2.68 0.30
N TYR A 60 16.41 2.18 0.35
CA TYR A 60 15.24 2.98 0.68
C TYR A 60 14.73 2.65 2.07
N PRO A 61 14.35 3.67 2.89
CA PRO A 61 13.66 3.41 4.13
C PRO A 61 12.44 2.53 3.90
N ARG A 62 12.20 1.57 4.80
CA ARG A 62 11.01 0.70 4.75
C ARG A 62 9.75 1.57 4.69
N LEU A 63 8.77 1.14 3.89
CA LEU A 63 7.52 1.86 3.60
C LEU A 63 7.64 3.24 2.93
N SER A 64 8.85 3.71 2.59
CA SER A 64 8.98 4.88 1.73
C SER A 64 8.38 4.63 0.34
N SER A 65 7.96 5.70 -0.34
CA SER A 65 7.39 5.60 -1.69
C SER A 65 8.27 4.78 -2.65
N ALA A 66 9.58 5.07 -2.68
CA ALA A 66 10.53 4.34 -3.52
C ALA A 66 10.67 2.86 -3.11
N PHE A 67 10.67 2.54 -1.82
CA PHE A 67 10.67 1.15 -1.34
C PHE A 67 9.43 0.39 -1.83
N LEU A 68 8.25 1.01 -1.72
CA LEU A 68 6.98 0.41 -2.17
C LEU A 68 6.93 0.24 -3.69
N GLU A 69 7.50 1.16 -4.45
CA GLU A 69 7.63 1.03 -5.91
C GLU A 69 8.53 -0.14 -6.32
N VAL A 70 9.66 -0.35 -5.61
CA VAL A 70 10.55 -1.50 -5.83
C VAL A 70 9.82 -2.81 -5.51
N ALA A 71 9.20 -2.89 -4.34
CA ALA A 71 8.45 -4.08 -3.90
C ALA A 71 7.33 -4.45 -4.88
N LYS A 72 6.57 -3.45 -5.34
CA LYS A 72 5.53 -3.61 -6.38
C LYS A 72 6.11 -4.16 -7.69
N GLY A 73 7.29 -3.70 -8.09
CA GLY A 73 8.00 -4.19 -9.27
C GLY A 73 8.38 -5.68 -9.15
N ILE A 74 8.97 -6.06 -8.01
CA ILE A 74 9.36 -7.44 -7.71
C ILE A 74 8.13 -8.36 -7.68
N GLU A 75 7.07 -7.99 -6.95
CA GLU A 75 5.86 -8.82 -6.86
C GLU A 75 5.17 -8.97 -8.21
N ARG A 76 5.17 -7.92 -9.05
CA ARG A 76 4.47 -7.96 -10.33
C ARG A 76 5.17 -8.84 -11.37
N TYR A 77 6.49 -8.93 -11.34
CA TYR A 77 7.28 -9.55 -12.42
C TYR A 77 8.25 -10.65 -11.95
N GLY A 78 8.26 -10.97 -10.67
CA GLY A 78 9.05 -12.01 -10.02
C GLY A 78 8.27 -12.68 -8.89
N ASP A 79 8.99 -13.32 -7.97
CA ASP A 79 8.44 -13.94 -6.78
C ASP A 79 8.89 -13.15 -5.55
N CYS A 80 8.03 -12.28 -5.03
CA CYS A 80 8.34 -11.48 -3.85
C CYS A 80 8.64 -12.36 -2.63
N ALA A 81 7.99 -13.52 -2.49
CA ALA A 81 8.18 -14.39 -1.34
C ALA A 81 9.53 -15.13 -1.41
N ALA A 82 10.04 -15.40 -2.62
CA ALA A 82 11.38 -15.94 -2.80
C ALA A 82 12.48 -14.92 -2.43
N VAL A 83 12.19 -13.62 -2.54
CA VAL A 83 13.09 -12.54 -2.09
C VAL A 83 12.95 -12.34 -0.58
N ASP A 84 11.75 -11.99 -0.11
CA ASP A 84 11.36 -11.81 1.29
C ASP A 84 9.83 -11.68 1.37
N GLU A 85 9.13 -12.59 2.07
CA GLU A 85 7.67 -12.53 2.23
C GLU A 85 7.17 -11.20 2.83
N THR A 86 8.02 -10.49 3.59
CA THR A 86 7.67 -9.20 4.19
C THR A 86 7.62 -8.03 3.20
N ILE A 87 8.07 -8.21 1.95
CA ILE A 87 7.97 -7.20 0.88
C ILE A 87 6.78 -7.44 -0.05
N CYS A 88 6.04 -8.53 0.11
CA CYS A 88 4.84 -8.78 -0.67
C CYS A 88 3.70 -7.81 -0.24
N ARG A 89 2.82 -7.44 -1.18
CA ARG A 89 1.70 -6.51 -0.93
C ARG A 89 0.87 -6.87 0.29
N VAL A 90 0.58 -8.14 0.53
CA VAL A 90 -0.25 -8.56 1.68
C VAL A 90 0.42 -8.14 2.99
N SER A 91 1.71 -8.42 3.14
CA SER A 91 2.50 -8.05 4.32
C SER A 91 2.62 -6.53 4.46
N LEU A 92 2.95 -5.83 3.37
CA LEU A 92 3.12 -4.38 3.38
C LEU A 92 1.82 -3.62 3.64
N VAL A 93 0.69 -4.06 3.09
CA VAL A 93 -0.62 -3.46 3.38
C VAL A 93 -0.95 -3.61 4.86
N SER A 94 -0.75 -4.80 5.44
CA SER A 94 -0.98 -5.01 6.86
C SER A 94 -0.08 -4.13 7.75
N GLU A 95 1.17 -3.92 7.34
CA GLU A 95 2.11 -3.06 8.07
C GLU A 95 1.71 -1.59 7.98
N ILE A 96 1.35 -1.11 6.78
CA ILE A 96 0.86 0.25 6.55
C ILE A 96 -0.44 0.49 7.34
N GLU A 97 -1.38 -0.46 7.33
CA GLU A 97 -2.63 -0.34 8.09
C GLU A 97 -2.37 -0.24 9.59
N ALA A 98 -1.41 -1.02 10.12
CA ALA A 98 -1.04 -0.96 11.54
C ALA A 98 -0.37 0.38 11.92
N GLU A 99 0.42 0.98 11.02
CA GLU A 99 1.05 2.29 11.26
C GLU A 99 0.06 3.45 11.10
N VAL A 100 -0.79 3.40 10.07
CA VAL A 100 -1.72 4.50 9.71
C VAL A 100 -3.00 4.45 10.56
N PHE A 101 -3.41 3.28 11.05
CA PHE A 101 -4.60 3.09 11.86
C PHE A 101 -4.29 2.31 13.16
N PRO A 102 -3.47 2.87 14.06
CA PRO A 102 -2.98 2.17 15.25
C PRO A 102 -4.07 1.87 16.28
N ASP A 103 -5.14 2.67 16.31
CA ASP A 103 -6.19 2.54 17.32
C ASP A 103 -7.42 1.81 16.77
N THR A 104 -8.01 0.96 17.60
CA THR A 104 -9.27 0.28 17.33
C THR A 104 -10.28 0.56 18.43
N TYR A 105 -11.43 1.12 18.05
CA TYR A 105 -12.54 1.40 18.96
C TYR A 105 -13.75 0.56 18.55
N SER A 106 -14.45 -0.01 19.54
CA SER A 106 -15.58 -0.90 19.32
C SER A 106 -16.79 -0.45 20.12
N PHE A 107 -17.94 -0.38 19.45
CA PHE A 107 -19.22 0.00 20.02
C PHE A 107 -20.27 -1.06 19.66
N ASP A 108 -21.44 -0.99 20.31
CA ASP A 108 -22.58 -1.88 20.05
C ASP A 108 -22.24 -3.39 20.09
N ASP A 109 -21.44 -3.81 21.07
CA ASP A 109 -20.96 -5.20 21.22
C ASP A 109 -20.19 -5.72 20.01
N GLY A 110 -19.35 -4.88 19.39
CA GLY A 110 -18.54 -5.27 18.23
C GLY A 110 -19.23 -5.10 16.88
N ARG A 111 -20.46 -4.56 16.87
CA ARG A 111 -21.21 -4.33 15.63
C ARG A 111 -20.85 -3.03 14.92
N PHE A 112 -20.11 -2.15 15.60
CA PHE A 112 -19.56 -0.92 15.04
C PHE A 112 -18.08 -0.84 15.45
N VAL A 113 -17.17 -0.95 14.49
CA VAL A 113 -15.72 -0.97 14.73
C VAL A 113 -15.06 0.14 13.93
N VAL A 114 -14.18 0.89 14.57
CA VAL A 114 -13.43 1.98 13.93
C VAL A 114 -11.94 1.72 14.08
N HIS A 115 -11.25 1.56 12.94
CA HIS A 115 -9.79 1.56 12.86
C HIS A 115 -9.33 2.96 12.45
N THR A 116 -8.50 3.62 13.26
CA THR A 116 -8.16 5.03 13.02
C THR A 116 -6.86 5.46 13.72
N ALA A 117 -6.29 6.59 13.30
CA ALA A 117 -5.27 7.32 14.06
C ALA A 117 -5.86 8.43 14.94
N LEU A 118 -7.19 8.60 14.92
CA LEU A 118 -7.87 9.61 15.73
C LEU A 118 -7.98 9.14 17.18
N HIS A 119 -7.78 10.08 18.11
CA HIS A 119 -7.95 9.79 19.53
C HIS A 119 -9.43 9.49 19.87
N GLY A 120 -9.64 8.69 20.93
CA GLY A 120 -10.96 8.17 21.32
C GLY A 120 -12.06 9.22 21.47
N GLY A 121 -11.78 10.38 22.08
CA GLY A 121 -12.78 11.44 22.20
C GLY A 121 -13.36 11.96 20.87
N VAL A 122 -12.58 11.99 19.78
CA VAL A 122 -13.11 12.32 18.45
C VAL A 122 -13.94 11.15 17.92
N VAL A 123 -13.52 9.91 18.16
CA VAL A 123 -14.25 8.72 17.72
C VAL A 123 -15.61 8.60 18.42
N GLU A 124 -15.69 8.92 19.72
CA GLU A 124 -16.96 8.97 20.45
C GLU A 124 -17.93 10.01 19.87
N LEU A 125 -17.42 11.20 19.52
CA LEU A 125 -18.23 12.23 18.87
C LEU A 125 -18.76 11.74 17.52
N LEU A 126 -17.91 11.11 16.71
CA LEU A 126 -18.30 10.54 15.41
C LEU A 126 -19.32 9.41 15.56
N TYR A 127 -19.14 8.54 16.57
CA TYR A 127 -20.10 7.49 16.91
C TYR A 127 -21.47 8.09 17.26
N HIS A 128 -21.52 9.08 18.15
CA HIS A 128 -22.78 9.73 18.51
C HIS A 128 -23.43 10.46 17.34
N ALA A 129 -22.63 11.10 16.47
CA ALA A 129 -23.15 11.72 15.25
C ALA A 129 -23.77 10.68 14.31
N ALA A 130 -23.13 9.53 14.12
CA ALA A 130 -23.68 8.43 13.33
C ALA A 130 -25.03 7.95 13.89
N LYS A 131 -25.15 7.80 15.22
CA LYS A 131 -26.41 7.43 15.88
C LYS A 131 -27.52 8.46 15.71
N GLN A 132 -27.19 9.75 15.69
CA GLN A 132 -28.18 10.79 15.43
C GLN A 132 -28.71 10.71 13.99
N VAL A 133 -27.83 10.48 13.01
CA VAL A 133 -28.22 10.29 11.60
C VAL A 133 -29.07 9.04 11.42
N GLU A 134 -28.63 7.92 11.99
CA GLU A 134 -29.37 6.64 11.98
C GLU A 134 -30.80 6.83 12.51
N ALA A 135 -30.95 7.52 13.65
CA ALA A 135 -32.26 7.79 14.23
C ALA A 135 -33.17 8.64 13.34
N GLN A 136 -32.64 9.68 12.66
CA GLN A 136 -33.45 10.48 11.74
C GLN A 136 -33.81 9.71 10.47
N PHE A 137 -32.88 8.90 9.94
CA PHE A 137 -33.13 8.04 8.80
C PHE A 137 -34.27 7.06 9.08
N PHE A 138 -34.23 6.36 10.21
CA PHE A 138 -35.28 5.42 10.59
C PHE A 138 -36.62 6.09 10.89
N ARG A 139 -36.65 7.33 11.42
CA ARG A 139 -37.90 8.10 11.56
C ARG A 139 -38.54 8.42 10.21
N MET A 140 -37.72 8.71 9.20
CA MET A 140 -38.19 9.05 7.86
C MET A 140 -38.67 7.81 7.09
N VAL A 141 -37.90 6.71 7.16
CA VAL A 141 -38.19 5.47 6.41
C VAL A 141 -39.27 4.64 7.10
N GLY A 142 -39.34 4.67 8.44
CA GLY A 142 -40.32 3.91 9.22
C GLY A 142 -40.01 2.42 9.37
N ASP A 143 -38.87 1.95 8.84
CA ASP A 143 -38.38 0.58 8.98
C ASP A 143 -36.93 0.60 9.49
N THR A 144 -36.64 -0.29 10.44
CA THR A 144 -35.33 -0.47 11.05
C THR A 144 -34.69 -1.81 10.69
N THR A 145 -35.42 -2.63 9.93
CA THR A 145 -35.02 -3.98 9.57
C THR A 145 -34.02 -3.93 8.43
N PRO A 146 -32.83 -4.56 8.58
CA PRO A 146 -31.91 -4.71 7.47
C PRO A 146 -32.55 -5.53 6.34
N ILE A 147 -32.32 -5.13 5.10
CA ILE A 147 -32.76 -5.91 3.94
C ILE A 147 -31.96 -7.22 3.91
N ALA A 148 -32.64 -8.35 3.79
CA ALA A 148 -32.01 -9.67 3.81
C ALA A 148 -30.87 -9.76 2.78
N GLY A 149 -29.71 -10.26 3.22
CA GLY A 149 -28.49 -10.34 2.41
C GLY A 149 -27.62 -9.07 2.41
N THR A 150 -28.05 -8.00 3.09
CA THR A 150 -27.24 -6.80 3.32
C THR A 150 -26.96 -6.64 4.81
N GLN A 151 -25.69 -6.57 5.18
CA GLN A 151 -25.28 -6.01 6.47
C GLN A 151 -24.98 -4.53 6.22
N MET A 152 -25.51 -3.64 7.07
CA MET A 152 -24.97 -2.28 7.20
C MET A 152 -23.55 -2.43 7.73
N LYS A 153 -22.57 -2.42 6.82
CA LYS A 153 -21.15 -2.44 7.19
C LYS A 153 -20.80 -1.04 7.67
N TYR A 154 -20.42 -0.93 8.94
CA TYR A 154 -19.70 0.21 9.49
C TYR A 154 -18.23 -0.20 9.65
#